data_AF-A0A3Q4BVI3-F1
#
_entry.id   AF-A0A3Q4BVI3-F1
#
_cell.length_a   1.000
_cell.length_b   1.000
_cell.length_c   1.000
_cell.angle_alpha   90.00
_cell.angle_beta   90.00
_cell.angle_gamma   90.00
#
_symmetry.space_group_name_H-M   'P 1'
#
loop_
_entity.id
_entity.type
_entity.pdbx_description
1 polymer ?
#
loop_
_entity_poly.entity_id
_entity_poly.type
_entity_poly.pdbx_seq_one_letter_code
_entity_poly.pdbx_strand_id
1 'polypeptide(L)'
;MVKRKSLDDNEAECGKGVPFPIQTFLWRQTSAFLRPKLGKQYEASCVSFERVLVENKLHGLSPALSEAIQSISRWELVQAALPHVLHCTSILLSNRNKLGHQDKLGVAETKLLHTLHWMLLDAAQECNHEPSLGHGWSEDEHARTKLFHKSMSTVELFVFLFAPLTHRIKESDLTFRLASGLVIWQPMWEHRQPDIPAFTALIKPVRNIVTGNKSGFLCPVSFQDISPCWSANLPGPASTLRHLL
;
A
#
# COMPACT_ATOMS: atom_id res chain seq x y z
N MET A 1 -47.37 20.60 -5.03
CA MET A 1 -46.00 21.13 -4.76
C MET A 1 -45.38 20.25 -3.68
N VAL A 2 -44.62 19.23 -4.10
CA VAL A 2 -44.05 18.22 -3.18
C VAL A 2 -42.76 18.76 -2.59
N LYS A 3 -42.76 19.01 -1.27
CA LYS A 3 -41.62 19.49 -0.50
C LYS A 3 -40.61 18.34 -0.36
N ARG A 4 -39.58 18.32 -1.20
CA ARG A 4 -38.45 17.39 -1.04
C ARG A 4 -37.70 17.76 0.23
N LYS A 5 -37.66 16.81 1.17
CA LYS A 5 -36.86 16.86 2.39
C LYS A 5 -35.39 16.69 1.98
N SER A 6 -34.57 17.71 2.23
CA SER A 6 -33.12 17.63 2.07
C SER A 6 -32.58 16.62 3.08
N LEU A 7 -31.88 15.60 2.58
CA LEU A 7 -31.01 14.76 3.38
C LEU A 7 -29.70 15.55 3.50
N ASP A 8 -29.51 16.16 4.66
CA ASP A 8 -28.23 16.75 5.05
C ASP A 8 -27.58 15.86 6.11
N ASP A 9 -26.26 15.87 6.11
CA ASP A 9 -25.31 15.27 7.06
C ASP A 9 -25.16 13.74 7.08
N ASN A 10 -24.29 13.24 6.19
CA ASN A 10 -23.35 12.17 6.51
C ASN A 10 -22.06 12.25 5.64
N GLU A 11 -21.55 13.46 5.41
CA GLU A 11 -20.30 13.72 4.66
C GLU A 11 -19.08 13.98 5.56
N ALA A 12 -18.99 13.33 6.74
CA ALA A 12 -17.94 13.64 7.71
C ALA A 12 -17.11 12.43 8.19
N GLU A 13 -16.64 11.56 7.28
CA GLU A 13 -15.55 10.62 7.59
C GLU A 13 -14.51 10.44 6.46
N CYS A 14 -14.45 11.36 5.51
CA CYS A 14 -13.35 11.43 4.56
C CYS A 14 -12.52 12.68 4.86
N GLY A 15 -11.57 12.63 5.80
CA GLY A 15 -10.73 13.83 5.98
C GLY A 15 -9.72 13.92 7.11
N LYS A 16 -9.66 13.03 8.10
CA LYS A 16 -8.53 13.07 9.04
C LYS A 16 -7.34 12.39 8.38
N GLY A 17 -6.48 13.19 7.75
CA GLY A 17 -5.21 12.70 7.22
C GLY A 17 -4.38 11.99 8.31
N VAL A 18 -3.50 11.09 7.90
CA VAL A 18 -2.64 10.34 8.83
C VAL A 18 -1.80 11.32 9.66
N PRO A 19 -1.78 11.24 11.00
CA PRO A 19 -0.99 12.14 11.83
C PRO A 19 0.51 12.15 11.47
N PHE A 20 1.14 13.33 11.53
CA PHE A 20 2.54 13.52 11.14
C PHE A 20 3.55 12.58 11.85
N PRO A 21 3.41 12.26 13.16
CA PRO A 21 4.30 11.30 13.81
C PRO A 21 4.24 9.90 13.17
N ILE A 22 3.05 9.45 12.73
CA ILE A 22 2.89 8.17 12.04
C ILE A 22 3.54 8.22 10.66
N GLN A 23 3.33 9.29 9.89
CA GLN A 23 3.98 9.47 8.58
C GLN A 23 5.51 9.41 8.71
N THR A 24 6.06 10.11 9.71
CA THR A 24 7.50 10.13 10.00
C THR A 24 8.00 8.75 10.42
N PHE A 25 7.24 8.04 11.26
CA PHE A 25 7.57 6.67 11.67
C PHE A 25 7.65 5.72 10.48
N LEU A 26 6.63 5.71 9.62
CA LEU A 26 6.55 4.85 8.44
C LEU A 26 7.68 5.17 7.45
N TRP A 27 7.94 6.44 7.19
CA TRP A 27 9.06 6.87 6.35
C TRP A 27 10.40 6.37 6.89
N ARG A 28 10.64 6.51 8.21
CA ARG A 28 11.86 6.02 8.85
C ARG A 28 12.02 4.51 8.68
N GLN A 29 10.95 3.72 8.86
CA GLN A 29 11.02 2.27 8.65
C GLN A 29 11.36 1.94 7.19
N THR A 30 10.70 2.56 6.22
CA THR A 30 10.97 2.31 4.78
C THR A 30 12.37 2.77 4.37
N SER A 31 12.86 3.89 4.89
CA SER A 31 14.20 4.41 4.59
C SER A 31 15.35 3.45 4.95
N ALA A 32 15.11 2.48 5.84
CA ALA A 32 16.07 1.42 6.14
C ALA A 32 16.33 0.48 4.95
N PHE A 33 15.35 0.34 4.05
CA PHE A 33 15.41 -0.53 2.88
C PHE A 33 15.88 0.20 1.61
N LEU A 34 15.71 1.52 1.55
CA LEU A 34 16.05 2.32 0.36
C LEU A 34 17.55 2.64 0.23
N ARG A 35 18.37 2.21 1.19
CA ARG A 35 19.81 2.48 1.15
C ARG A 35 20.51 1.63 0.08
N PRO A 36 21.58 2.14 -0.57
CA PRO A 36 22.33 1.40 -1.59
C PRO A 36 22.86 0.05 -1.13
N LYS A 37 23.09 -0.11 0.18
CA LYS A 37 23.40 -1.38 0.83
C LYS A 37 22.45 -1.58 2.00
N LEU A 38 21.80 -2.74 2.03
CA LEU A 38 21.01 -3.17 3.18
C LEU A 38 21.95 -3.41 4.37
N GLY A 39 22.02 -2.45 5.28
CA GLY A 39 22.69 -2.61 6.57
C GLY A 39 21.73 -3.20 7.61
N LYS A 40 22.22 -3.51 8.82
CA LYS A 40 21.41 -4.18 9.87
C LYS A 40 20.14 -3.44 10.33
N GLN A 41 19.91 -2.20 9.90
CA GLN A 41 18.76 -1.39 10.33
C GLN A 41 17.42 -1.89 9.77
N TYR A 42 17.41 -2.62 8.66
CA TYR A 42 16.17 -3.18 8.12
C TYR A 42 15.58 -4.26 9.05
N GLU A 43 16.43 -5.02 9.74
CA GLU A 43 15.99 -6.06 10.68
C GLU A 43 15.17 -5.46 11.83
N ALA A 44 15.66 -4.35 12.39
CA ALA A 44 14.93 -3.59 13.40
C ALA A 44 13.60 -3.04 12.86
N SER A 45 13.57 -2.66 11.58
CA SER A 45 12.35 -2.17 10.93
C SER A 45 11.32 -3.29 10.76
N CYS A 46 11.74 -4.51 10.40
CA CYS A 46 10.85 -5.68 10.34
C CYS A 46 10.22 -6.00 11.71
N VAL A 47 11.03 -5.98 12.78
CA VAL A 47 10.54 -6.19 14.15
C VAL A 47 9.57 -5.08 14.56
N SER A 48 9.89 -3.83 14.22
CA SER A 48 9.06 -2.66 14.50
C SER A 48 7.69 -2.76 13.82
N PHE A 49 7.65 -3.13 12.53
CA PHE A 49 6.39 -3.32 11.80
C PHE A 49 5.50 -4.39 12.44
N GLU A 50 6.03 -5.59 12.69
CA GLU A 50 5.25 -6.68 13.30
C GLU A 50 4.72 -6.25 14.67
N ARG A 51 5.58 -5.67 15.51
CA ARG A 51 5.23 -5.27 16.87
C ARG A 51 4.13 -4.20 16.91
N VAL A 52 4.21 -3.20 16.02
CA VAL A 52 3.27 -2.07 16.02
C VAL A 52 1.98 -2.42 15.29
N LEU A 53 2.06 -3.07 14.12
CA LEU A 53 0.90 -3.32 13.26
C LEU A 53 0.15 -4.59 13.66
N VAL A 54 0.89 -5.69 13.88
CA VAL A 54 0.31 -7.02 14.12
C VAL A 54 0.07 -7.24 15.61
N GLU A 55 1.05 -6.95 16.46
CA GLU A 55 0.92 -7.19 17.91
C GLU A 55 0.24 -6.03 18.65
N ASN A 56 0.05 -4.88 18.00
CA ASN A 56 -0.49 -3.65 18.58
C ASN A 56 0.23 -3.20 19.89
N LYS A 57 1.54 -3.44 19.99
CA LYS A 57 2.34 -3.13 21.18
C LYS A 57 3.09 -1.81 21.00
N LEU A 58 2.63 -0.76 21.68
CA LEU A 58 3.18 0.60 21.57
C LEU A 58 4.24 0.94 22.62
N HIS A 59 4.54 0.04 23.56
CA HIS A 59 5.50 0.30 24.63
C HIS A 59 6.90 0.65 24.08
N GLY A 60 7.58 1.65 24.64
CA GLY A 60 8.93 2.03 24.20
C GLY A 60 8.98 2.79 22.86
N LEU A 61 7.85 3.14 22.26
CA LEU A 61 7.76 4.20 21.25
C LEU A 61 7.85 5.58 21.92
N SER A 62 8.10 6.63 21.14
CA SER A 62 8.02 7.99 21.68
C SER A 62 6.58 8.33 22.11
N PRO A 63 6.39 9.19 23.12
CA PRO A 63 5.05 9.61 23.56
C PRO A 63 4.22 10.18 22.41
N ALA A 64 4.80 11.09 21.62
CA ALA A 64 4.12 11.69 20.46
C ALA A 64 3.70 10.67 19.39
N LEU A 65 4.46 9.60 19.17
CA LEU A 65 4.06 8.55 18.23
C LEU A 65 2.96 7.67 18.82
N SER A 66 3.04 7.35 20.11
CA SER A 66 2.04 6.52 20.79
C SER A 66 0.68 7.22 20.83
N GLU A 67 0.66 8.50 21.19
CA GLU A 67 -0.54 9.35 21.18
C GLU A 67 -1.11 9.45 19.76
N ALA A 68 -0.28 9.67 18.75
CA ALA A 68 -0.71 9.71 17.35
C ALA A 68 -1.35 8.40 16.89
N ILE A 69 -0.75 7.25 17.23
CA ILE A 69 -1.32 5.93 16.91
C ILE A 69 -2.67 5.73 17.61
N GLN A 70 -2.79 6.13 18.87
CA GLN A 70 -4.04 6.02 19.63
C GLN A 70 -5.13 6.98 19.15
N SER A 71 -4.76 8.05 18.44
CA SER A 71 -5.71 9.06 17.91
C SER A 71 -6.45 8.64 16.64
N ILE A 72 -6.05 7.53 16.01
CA ILE A 72 -6.71 6.96 14.83
C ILE A 72 -7.09 5.51 15.12
N SER A 73 -8.01 4.96 14.34
CA SER A 73 -8.33 3.54 14.44
C SER A 73 -7.12 2.68 14.03
N ARG A 74 -7.03 1.47 14.60
CA ARG A 74 -6.01 0.50 14.19
C ARG A 74 -6.08 0.20 12.69
N TRP A 75 -7.29 0.22 12.13
CA TRP A 75 -7.51 0.03 10.71
C TRP A 75 -6.90 1.14 9.84
N GLU A 76 -7.10 2.40 10.21
CA GLU A 76 -6.48 3.53 9.49
C GLU A 76 -4.96 3.46 9.53
N LEU A 77 -4.37 3.00 10.65
CA LEU A 77 -2.93 2.76 10.74
C LEU A 77 -2.48 1.66 9.77
N VAL A 78 -3.19 0.54 9.70
CA VAL A 78 -2.91 -0.56 8.76
C VAL A 78 -2.97 -0.06 7.31
N GLN A 79 -4.02 0.70 6.96
CA GLN A 79 -4.16 1.28 5.63
C GLN A 79 -3.01 2.24 5.28
N ALA A 80 -2.61 3.09 6.23
CA ALA A 80 -1.48 4.00 6.05
C ALA A 80 -0.15 3.24 5.87
N ALA A 81 0.04 2.13 6.59
CA ALA A 81 1.28 1.36 6.61
C ALA A 81 1.43 0.40 5.42
N LEU A 82 0.34 -0.06 4.81
CA LEU A 82 0.36 -1.08 3.76
C LEU A 82 1.34 -0.81 2.60
N PRO A 83 1.34 0.37 1.94
CA PRO A 83 2.30 0.65 0.88
C PRO A 83 3.75 0.56 1.36
N HIS A 84 4.04 0.93 2.61
CA HIS A 84 5.37 0.84 3.19
C HIS A 84 5.79 -0.63 3.38
N VAL A 85 4.90 -1.48 3.89
CA VAL A 85 5.19 -2.91 4.09
C VAL A 85 5.37 -3.63 2.75
N LEU A 86 4.55 -3.30 1.74
CA LEU A 86 4.69 -3.82 0.37
C LEU A 86 6.09 -3.51 -0.20
N HIS A 87 6.52 -2.24 -0.14
CA HIS A 87 7.85 -1.83 -0.61
C HIS A 87 9.00 -2.48 0.18
N CYS A 88 8.92 -2.53 1.51
CA CYS A 88 9.97 -3.14 2.32
C CYS A 88 10.11 -4.63 1.99
N THR A 89 8.98 -5.34 1.83
CA THR A 89 8.97 -6.78 1.54
C THR A 89 9.56 -7.07 0.18
N SER A 90 9.21 -6.31 -0.86
CA SER A 90 9.75 -6.52 -2.21
C SER A 90 11.25 -6.28 -2.28
N ILE A 91 11.75 -5.22 -1.62
CA ILE A 91 13.19 -4.94 -1.52
C ILE A 91 13.90 -6.10 -0.82
N LEU A 92 13.33 -6.61 0.27
CA LEU A 92 13.94 -7.69 1.03
C LEU A 92 14.00 -8.99 0.21
N LEU A 93 12.90 -9.38 -0.43
CA LEU A 93 12.84 -10.56 -1.31
C LEU A 93 13.77 -10.45 -2.52
N SER A 94 13.88 -9.27 -3.12
CA SER A 94 14.80 -9.04 -4.25
C SER A 94 16.26 -9.24 -3.85
N ASN A 95 16.59 -9.05 -2.57
CA ASN A 95 17.91 -9.23 -2.01
C ASN A 95 18.10 -10.54 -1.24
N ARG A 96 17.11 -11.46 -1.20
CA ARG A 96 17.18 -12.70 -0.38
C ARG A 96 18.49 -13.48 -0.60
N ASN A 97 18.90 -13.62 -1.86
CA ASN A 97 20.13 -14.31 -2.26
C ASN A 97 21.42 -13.55 -1.91
N LYS A 98 21.35 -12.36 -1.30
CA LYS A 98 22.53 -11.56 -0.90
C LYS A 98 22.62 -11.41 0.61
N LEU A 99 21.58 -11.80 1.34
CA LEU A 99 21.48 -11.64 2.80
C LEU A 99 22.07 -12.82 3.57
N GLY A 100 22.60 -13.84 2.88
CA GLY A 100 23.28 -14.98 3.51
C GLY A 100 22.38 -16.18 3.81
N HIS A 101 21.10 -16.13 3.44
CA HIS A 101 20.15 -17.24 3.58
C HIS A 101 19.59 -17.62 2.20
N GLN A 102 20.40 -18.30 1.38
CA GLN A 102 20.04 -18.65 0.00
C GLN A 102 18.82 -19.58 -0.09
N ASP A 103 18.75 -20.52 0.85
CA ASP A 103 17.82 -21.65 0.76
C ASP A 103 16.60 -21.51 1.66
N LYS A 104 16.58 -20.51 2.54
CA LYS A 104 15.48 -20.29 3.49
C LYS A 104 15.31 -18.81 3.79
N LEU A 105 14.11 -18.43 4.22
CA LEU A 105 13.89 -17.10 4.78
C LEU A 105 14.61 -16.93 6.12
N GLY A 106 15.33 -15.83 6.27
CA GLY A 106 15.84 -15.33 7.54
C GLY A 106 14.72 -14.79 8.44
N VAL A 107 15.10 -14.40 9.65
CA VAL A 107 14.16 -13.90 10.67
C VAL A 107 13.44 -12.63 10.18
N ALA A 108 14.18 -11.69 9.60
CA ALA A 108 13.62 -10.43 9.13
C ALA A 108 12.65 -10.63 7.95
N GLU A 109 12.98 -11.53 7.02
CA GLU A 109 12.11 -11.91 5.90
C GLU A 109 10.83 -12.55 6.39
N THR A 110 10.95 -13.50 7.32
CA THR A 110 9.82 -14.20 7.92
C THR A 110 8.87 -13.23 8.63
N LYS A 111 9.39 -12.32 9.45
CA LYS A 111 8.57 -11.34 10.18
C LYS A 111 7.84 -10.38 9.24
N LEU A 112 8.53 -9.92 8.20
CA LEU A 112 7.97 -8.94 7.28
C LEU A 112 6.93 -9.59 6.34
N LEU A 113 7.19 -10.81 5.85
CA LEU A 113 6.19 -11.58 5.11
C LEU A 113 4.97 -11.91 5.96
N HIS A 114 5.19 -12.30 7.22
CA HIS A 114 4.08 -12.54 8.15
C HIS A 114 3.23 -11.28 8.34
N THR A 115 3.87 -10.12 8.52
CA THR A 115 3.19 -8.83 8.63
C THR A 115 2.37 -8.54 7.37
N LEU A 116 2.96 -8.74 6.19
CA LEU A 116 2.26 -8.56 4.92
C LEU A 116 1.05 -9.49 4.77
N HIS A 117 1.21 -10.78 5.06
CA HIS A 117 0.12 -11.77 4.96
C HIS A 117 -1.01 -11.41 5.91
N TRP A 118 -0.69 -11.08 7.16
CA TRP A 118 -1.68 -10.64 8.14
C TRP A 118 -2.45 -9.40 7.67
N MET A 119 -1.76 -8.39 7.12
CA MET A 119 -2.40 -7.18 6.59
C MET A 119 -3.38 -7.46 5.44
N LEU A 120 -3.05 -8.43 4.58
CA LEU A 120 -3.87 -8.76 3.41
C LEU A 120 -5.02 -9.73 3.71
N LEU A 121 -4.87 -10.59 4.71
CA LEU A 121 -5.80 -11.69 4.99
C LEU A 121 -6.68 -11.41 6.21
N ASP A 122 -6.08 -11.00 7.32
CA ASP A 122 -6.70 -11.08 8.65
C ASP A 122 -6.97 -9.70 9.27
N ALA A 123 -6.17 -8.69 8.95
CA ALA A 123 -6.19 -7.39 9.60
C ALA A 123 -7.57 -6.70 9.54
N ALA A 124 -8.31 -6.88 8.46
CA ALA A 124 -9.65 -6.30 8.32
C ALA A 124 -10.60 -6.79 9.42
N GLN A 125 -10.55 -8.08 9.75
CA GLN A 125 -11.43 -8.65 10.76
C GLN A 125 -10.91 -8.40 12.17
N GLU A 126 -9.60 -8.54 12.38
CA GLU A 126 -9.00 -8.30 13.69
C GLU A 126 -9.06 -6.83 14.14
N CYS A 127 -9.04 -5.87 13.21
CA CYS A 127 -9.19 -4.45 13.56
C CYS A 127 -10.65 -4.04 13.82
N ASN A 128 -11.62 -4.78 13.29
CA ASN A 128 -13.05 -4.51 13.50
C ASN A 128 -13.59 -5.05 14.83
N HIS A 129 -12.92 -6.05 15.43
CA HIS A 129 -13.34 -6.66 16.69
C HIS A 129 -13.04 -5.84 17.96
N GLU A 130 -12.57 -4.58 17.83
CA GLU A 130 -12.57 -3.66 18.96
C GLU A 130 -14.01 -3.50 19.48
N PRO A 131 -14.27 -3.63 20.79
CA PRO A 131 -15.62 -3.73 21.35
C PRO A 131 -16.33 -2.37 21.27
N SER A 132 -16.76 -2.00 20.07
CA SER A 132 -17.74 -0.96 19.85
C SER A 132 -19.11 -1.59 20.11
N LEU A 133 -19.74 -1.12 21.18
CA LEU A 133 -21.08 -1.53 21.62
C LEU A 133 -22.08 -1.46 20.44
N GLY A 134 -22.39 -2.63 19.88
CA GLY A 134 -23.59 -2.90 19.09
C GLY A 134 -23.79 -2.05 17.83
N HIS A 135 -23.21 -2.47 16.70
CA HIS A 135 -23.88 -2.31 15.41
C HIS A 135 -23.52 -3.46 14.46
N GLY A 136 -24.49 -3.82 13.63
CA GLY A 136 -24.65 -5.15 13.05
C GLY A 136 -23.66 -5.57 11.96
N TRP A 137 -23.83 -6.83 11.57
CA TRP A 137 -23.01 -7.65 10.68
C TRP A 137 -22.90 -7.13 9.23
N SER A 138 -23.35 -5.90 8.93
CA SER A 138 -23.26 -5.29 7.59
C SER A 138 -22.09 -4.31 7.42
N GLU A 139 -21.39 -3.93 8.49
CA GLU A 139 -20.19 -3.09 8.41
C GLU A 139 -18.93 -3.87 8.00
N ASP A 140 -18.91 -5.19 8.19
CA ASP A 140 -17.75 -6.04 7.88
C ASP A 140 -17.38 -6.05 6.39
N GLU A 141 -18.38 -6.15 5.51
CA GLU A 141 -18.15 -6.03 4.06
C GLU A 141 -17.69 -4.63 3.66
N HIS A 142 -18.23 -3.59 4.30
CA HIS A 142 -17.83 -2.20 4.03
C HIS A 142 -16.39 -1.91 4.47
N ALA A 143 -15.94 -2.44 5.62
CA ALA A 143 -14.57 -2.27 6.10
C ALA A 143 -13.54 -3.00 5.21
N ARG A 144 -13.83 -4.23 4.78
CA ARG A 144 -13.01 -4.98 3.81
C ARG A 144 -12.93 -4.24 2.47
N THR A 145 -14.06 -3.69 2.02
CA THR A 145 -14.12 -2.83 0.82
C THR A 145 -13.34 -1.53 1.02
N LYS A 146 -13.26 -0.98 2.25
CA LYS A 146 -12.50 0.25 2.58
C LYS A 146 -10.98 0.10 2.45
N LEU A 147 -10.39 -1.08 2.72
CA LEU A 147 -8.96 -1.39 2.48
C LEU A 147 -8.56 -1.01 1.05
N PHE A 148 -9.48 -1.32 0.15
CA PHE A 148 -9.40 -1.21 -1.29
C PHE A 148 -10.41 -0.14 -1.79
N HIS A 149 -10.81 0.83 -0.97
CA HIS A 149 -11.58 1.99 -1.47
C HIS A 149 -10.65 3.08 -2.03
N LYS A 150 -9.33 2.92 -1.81
CA LYS A 150 -8.22 3.52 -2.57
C LYS A 150 -7.55 2.50 -3.52
N SER A 151 -8.21 1.36 -3.72
CA SER A 151 -7.67 0.04 -4.13
C SER A 151 -6.73 -0.01 -5.29
N MET A 152 -7.08 0.66 -6.39
CA MET A 152 -6.47 0.27 -7.65
C MET A 152 -4.96 0.48 -7.57
N SER A 153 -4.54 1.60 -6.98
CA SER A 153 -3.13 1.90 -6.76
C SER A 153 -2.42 0.91 -5.85
N THR A 154 -3.08 0.35 -4.83
CA THR A 154 -2.46 -0.64 -3.93
C THR A 154 -2.38 -2.02 -4.58
N VAL A 155 -3.42 -2.43 -5.32
CA VAL A 155 -3.40 -3.68 -6.10
C VAL A 155 -2.35 -3.59 -7.19
N GLU A 156 -2.31 -2.48 -7.94
CA GLU A 156 -1.27 -2.18 -8.93
C GLU A 156 0.11 -2.25 -8.29
N LEU A 157 0.32 -1.57 -7.16
CA LEU A 157 1.59 -1.61 -6.43
C LEU A 157 1.98 -3.05 -6.04
N PHE A 158 1.05 -3.84 -5.52
CA PHE A 158 1.29 -5.24 -5.19
C PHE A 158 1.73 -6.02 -6.44
N VAL A 159 0.99 -5.92 -7.55
CA VAL A 159 1.31 -6.61 -8.80
C VAL A 159 2.67 -6.18 -9.33
N PHE A 160 2.94 -4.87 -9.41
CA PHE A 160 4.22 -4.33 -9.89
C PHE A 160 5.41 -4.79 -9.05
N LEU A 161 5.25 -4.87 -7.73
CA LEU A 161 6.33 -5.26 -6.83
C LEU A 161 6.56 -6.77 -6.80
N PHE A 162 5.49 -7.58 -6.77
CA PHE A 162 5.61 -9.01 -6.46
C PHE A 162 5.50 -9.94 -7.66
N ALA A 163 4.79 -9.56 -8.75
CA ALA A 163 4.77 -10.36 -9.98
C ALA A 163 6.19 -10.72 -10.50
N PRO A 164 7.17 -9.79 -10.55
CA PRO A 164 8.54 -10.14 -10.97
C PRO A 164 9.33 -10.94 -9.91
N LEU A 165 8.83 -11.03 -8.67
CA LEU A 165 9.49 -11.68 -7.55
C LEU A 165 8.81 -12.99 -7.10
N THR A 166 7.76 -13.47 -7.79
CA THR A 166 7.02 -14.68 -7.41
C THR A 166 7.91 -15.91 -7.22
N HIS A 167 8.89 -16.08 -8.12
CA HIS A 167 9.89 -17.16 -8.07
C HIS A 167 10.85 -17.06 -6.88
N ARG A 168 10.90 -15.91 -6.19
CA ARG A 168 11.70 -15.70 -4.98
C ARG A 168 11.02 -16.21 -3.73
N ILE A 169 9.76 -16.64 -3.79
CA ILE A 169 9.07 -17.29 -2.68
C ILE A 169 8.82 -18.73 -3.10
N LYS A 170 9.24 -19.68 -2.27
CA LYS A 170 9.04 -21.12 -2.51
C LYS A 170 7.94 -21.64 -1.59
N GLU A 171 7.32 -22.75 -1.96
CA GLU A 171 6.35 -23.44 -1.09
C GLU A 171 6.96 -23.83 0.26
N SER A 172 8.22 -24.27 0.29
CA SER A 172 8.96 -24.57 1.52
C SER A 172 9.14 -23.37 2.45
N ASP A 173 9.09 -22.14 1.91
CA ASP A 173 9.15 -20.91 2.71
C ASP A 173 7.82 -20.65 3.44
N LEU A 174 6.69 -21.17 2.93
CA LEU A 174 5.33 -20.92 3.41
C LEU A 174 4.85 -22.00 4.38
N THR A 175 5.61 -22.21 5.45
CA THR A 175 5.29 -23.18 6.51
C THR A 175 5.04 -22.47 7.85
N PHE A 176 4.43 -23.19 8.80
CA PHE A 176 4.11 -22.69 10.14
C PHE A 176 3.38 -21.34 10.12
N ARG A 177 4.03 -20.27 10.60
CA ARG A 177 3.49 -18.92 10.69
C ARG A 177 3.20 -18.28 9.32
N LEU A 178 3.84 -18.77 8.25
CA LEU A 178 3.65 -18.27 6.89
C LEU A 178 2.70 -19.14 6.05
N ALA A 179 2.13 -20.20 6.63
CA ALA A 179 1.26 -21.13 5.90
C ALA A 179 0.02 -20.44 5.30
N SER A 180 -0.55 -19.44 6.00
CA SER A 180 -1.68 -18.67 5.50
C SER A 180 -1.37 -17.93 4.20
N GLY A 181 -0.11 -17.61 3.94
CA GLY A 181 0.32 -16.96 2.71
C GLY A 181 0.08 -17.77 1.43
N LEU A 182 -0.11 -19.09 1.52
CA LEU A 182 -0.36 -19.95 0.35
C LEU A 182 -1.55 -19.48 -0.48
N VAL A 183 -2.61 -18.97 0.17
CA VAL A 183 -3.81 -18.45 -0.53
C VAL A 183 -3.49 -17.27 -1.46
N ILE A 184 -2.38 -16.57 -1.23
CA ILE A 184 -1.88 -15.49 -2.08
C ILE A 184 -0.92 -16.04 -3.13
N TRP A 185 0.11 -16.76 -2.70
CA TRP A 185 1.24 -17.10 -3.58
C TRP A 185 0.95 -18.24 -4.53
N GLN A 186 0.13 -19.23 -4.15
CA GLN A 186 -0.21 -20.35 -5.03
C GLN A 186 -0.90 -19.86 -6.32
N PRO A 187 -1.96 -19.03 -6.27
CA PRO A 187 -2.53 -18.42 -7.47
C PRO A 187 -1.51 -17.61 -8.28
N MET A 188 -0.62 -16.86 -7.61
CA MET A 188 0.41 -16.07 -8.31
C MET A 188 1.42 -16.93 -9.08
N TRP A 189 1.83 -18.08 -8.55
CA TRP A 189 2.69 -19.03 -9.27
C TRP A 189 1.98 -19.62 -10.50
N GLU A 190 0.66 -19.76 -10.42
CA GLU A 190 -0.19 -20.22 -11.52
C GLU A 190 -0.62 -19.09 -12.47
N HIS A 191 -0.10 -17.87 -12.30
CA HIS A 191 -0.47 -16.67 -13.07
C HIS A 191 -1.96 -16.30 -12.97
N ARG A 192 -2.58 -16.60 -11.83
CA ARG A 192 -3.98 -16.28 -11.51
C ARG A 192 -4.06 -15.21 -10.43
N GLN A 193 -5.18 -14.49 -10.38
CA GLN A 193 -5.47 -13.60 -9.27
C GLN A 193 -5.70 -14.43 -7.99
N PRO A 194 -5.21 -13.97 -6.82
CA PRO A 194 -5.59 -14.58 -5.55
C PRO A 194 -7.07 -14.39 -5.28
N ASP A 195 -7.76 -15.46 -4.86
CA ASP A 195 -9.18 -15.42 -4.52
C ASP A 195 -9.38 -14.96 -3.07
N ILE A 196 -8.99 -13.73 -2.80
CA ILE A 196 -9.22 -13.08 -1.51
C ILE A 196 -9.93 -11.73 -1.73
N PRO A 197 -10.80 -11.30 -0.79
CA PRO A 197 -11.56 -10.05 -0.94
C PRO A 197 -10.70 -8.82 -1.21
N ALA A 198 -9.43 -8.83 -0.79
CA ALA A 198 -8.46 -7.81 -1.10
C ALA A 198 -8.25 -7.56 -2.61
N PHE A 199 -8.37 -8.61 -3.43
CA PHE A 199 -8.15 -8.54 -4.88
C PHE A 199 -9.43 -8.77 -5.70
N THR A 200 -10.49 -9.32 -5.11
CA THR A 200 -11.74 -9.65 -5.81
C THR A 200 -12.88 -8.67 -5.57
N ALA A 201 -12.80 -7.80 -4.56
CA ALA A 201 -13.86 -6.85 -4.25
C ALA A 201 -14.05 -5.81 -5.36
N LEU A 202 -15.31 -5.55 -5.72
CA LEU A 202 -15.65 -4.54 -6.72
C LEU A 202 -15.37 -3.12 -6.19
N ILE A 203 -14.56 -2.39 -6.95
CA ILE A 203 -14.19 -1.02 -6.62
C ILE A 203 -15.27 -0.10 -7.17
N LYS A 204 -15.94 0.67 -6.30
CA LYS A 204 -16.82 1.77 -6.75
C LYS A 204 -15.94 2.90 -7.29
N PRO A 205 -16.14 3.36 -8.54
CA PRO A 205 -15.37 4.48 -9.08
C PRO A 205 -15.53 5.73 -8.22
N VAL A 206 -14.43 6.27 -7.69
CA VAL A 206 -14.46 7.54 -6.95
C VAL A 206 -14.67 8.67 -7.97
N ARG A 207 -15.86 9.27 -7.96
CA ARG A 207 -16.14 10.47 -8.76
C ARG A 207 -15.62 11.69 -7.99
N ASN A 208 -14.42 12.15 -8.34
CA ASN A 208 -13.94 13.46 -7.90
C ASN A 208 -14.68 14.55 -8.69
N ILE A 209 -15.91 14.87 -8.30
CA ILE A 209 -16.62 16.02 -8.86
C ILE A 209 -16.02 17.26 -8.22
N VAL A 210 -15.09 17.91 -8.93
CA VAL A 210 -14.65 19.26 -8.59
C VAL A 210 -15.84 20.18 -8.86
N THR A 211 -16.64 20.44 -7.83
CA THR A 211 -17.63 21.52 -7.88
C THR A 211 -16.83 22.82 -7.86
N GLY A 212 -16.66 23.44 -9.02
CA GLY A 212 -15.98 24.72 -9.16
C GLY A 212 -16.77 25.80 -8.44
N ASN A 213 -16.45 26.05 -7.16
CA ASN A 213 -16.92 27.26 -6.49
C ASN A 213 -16.09 28.43 -7.04
N LYS A 214 -16.74 29.31 -7.81
CA LYS A 214 -16.14 30.53 -8.35
C LYS A 214 -15.95 31.55 -7.22
N SER A 215 -14.97 31.33 -6.35
CA SER A 215 -14.43 32.36 -5.47
C SER A 215 -13.08 31.91 -4.92
N GLY A 216 -12.00 32.44 -5.46
CA GLY A 216 -10.64 32.22 -4.96
C GLY A 216 -9.69 31.65 -6.00
N PHE A 217 -9.44 32.40 -7.07
CA PHE A 217 -8.15 32.28 -7.76
C PHE A 217 -7.06 32.58 -6.73
N LEU A 218 -6.22 31.59 -6.41
CA LEU A 218 -4.77 31.69 -6.23
C LEU A 218 -4.23 30.30 -5.85
N CYS A 219 -3.67 29.60 -6.85
CA CYS A 219 -2.47 28.75 -6.77
C CYS A 219 -2.37 27.86 -8.01
N PRO A 220 -1.48 28.14 -8.98
CA PRO A 220 -1.08 27.15 -9.97
C PRO A 220 0.16 26.42 -9.44
N VAL A 221 0.02 25.12 -9.14
CA VAL A 221 1.16 24.20 -9.18
C VAL A 221 0.79 23.13 -10.20
N SER A 222 1.12 23.43 -11.46
CA SER A 222 1.08 22.48 -12.55
C SER A 222 2.27 21.53 -12.44
N PHE A 223 2.01 20.26 -12.14
CA PHE A 223 2.94 19.17 -12.41
C PHE A 223 2.25 18.21 -13.39
N GLN A 224 2.40 18.51 -14.67
CA GLN A 224 2.03 17.61 -15.75
C GLN A 224 3.17 17.60 -16.77
N ASP A 225 3.45 16.40 -17.24
CA ASP A 225 4.28 16.04 -18.38
C ASP A 225 5.78 15.76 -18.14
N ILE A 226 6.06 14.54 -17.67
CA ILE A 226 7.23 13.80 -18.15
C ILE A 226 6.73 12.47 -18.73
N SER A 227 6.56 12.45 -20.05
CA SER A 227 6.41 11.25 -20.85
C SER A 227 7.65 11.13 -21.75
N PRO A 228 8.37 10.00 -21.80
CA PRO A 228 9.55 9.87 -22.65
C PRO A 228 9.13 9.45 -24.07
N CYS A 229 9.00 10.42 -24.98
CA CYS A 229 8.94 10.14 -26.41
C CYS A 229 10.35 9.77 -26.91
N TRP A 230 10.60 8.47 -27.07
CA TRP A 230 11.59 8.01 -28.03
C TRP A 230 10.97 8.09 -29.43
N SER A 231 11.47 8.98 -30.28
CA SER A 231 11.41 8.77 -31.73
C SER A 231 12.35 9.75 -32.42
N ALA A 232 13.15 9.18 -33.30
CA ALA A 232 14.30 9.79 -33.96
C ALA A 232 13.91 10.95 -34.88
N ASN A 233 14.65 12.05 -34.78
CA ASN A 233 14.69 13.11 -35.78
C ASN A 233 15.66 12.71 -36.90
N LEU A 234 15.15 12.60 -38.13
CA LEU A 234 15.90 12.79 -39.36
C LEU A 234 15.25 13.95 -40.13
N PRO A 235 15.97 15.03 -40.46
CA PRO A 235 15.41 16.12 -41.25
C PRO A 235 15.58 15.84 -42.76
N GLY A 236 14.48 15.86 -43.50
CA GLY A 236 14.48 16.04 -44.96
C GLY A 236 14.45 17.52 -45.32
N PRO A 237 15.21 18.00 -46.33
CA PRO A 237 15.23 19.40 -46.70
C PRO A 237 14.17 19.74 -47.76
N ALA A 238 13.58 20.92 -47.64
CA ALA A 238 12.74 21.52 -48.65
C ALA A 238 13.58 22.13 -49.80
N SER A 239 13.07 21.94 -51.00
CA SER A 239 13.53 22.38 -52.32
C SER A 239 13.80 23.88 -52.47
N THR A 240 14.83 24.26 -53.25
CA THR A 240 14.74 25.00 -54.55
C THR A 240 16.07 25.67 -54.93
N LEU A 241 16.64 25.32 -56.09
CA LEU A 241 17.39 26.16 -57.08
C LEU A 241 18.24 25.23 -57.97
N ARG A 242 17.77 24.90 -59.18
CA ARG A 242 18.09 25.53 -60.49
C ARG A 242 19.52 25.31 -60.99
N HIS A 243 19.55 24.63 -62.15
CA HIS A 243 20.33 24.88 -63.36
C HIS A 243 21.82 24.49 -63.44
N LEU A 244 22.01 23.56 -64.40
CA LEU A 244 22.96 23.58 -65.53
C LEU A 244 24.38 23.04 -65.35
N LEU A 245 24.62 22.04 -66.20
CA LEU A 245 25.88 21.48 -66.72
C LEU A 245 26.66 20.55 -65.78
#